data_AF-G8C3L4-F1
#
_entry.id   AF-G8C3L4-F1
#
_cell.length_a   1.000
_cell.length_b   1.000
_cell.length_c   1.000
_cell.angle_alpha   90.00
_cell.angle_beta   90.00
_cell.angle_gamma   90.00
#
_symmetry.space_group_name_H-M   'P 1'
#
loop_
_entity.id
_entity.type
_entity.pdbx_description
1 polymer ?
#
loop_
_entity_poly.entity_id
_entity_poly.type
_entity_poly.pdbx_seq_one_letter_code
_entity_poly.pdbx_strand_id
1 'polypeptide(L)'
;MKSVIISRAPINWDCTLLINALAFDFNEKSKREYKALLREVEPWIPEDNNLERECAVEVIGRNLHIIAMETIVSHYTASYHESDIQESMEALRETVKELNKEGENAQYDEELLREKAKGVILHNLVYDDLAKMWNIVVTESHLVFFLKVVCAGKFGKDASKYLNDPKEFEKIRRKIIASEVGKRLRKTFKFKITVPKYRKYEKYIMQTFAQQDPFPKPRVPKIPHKGKVYN
;
A
#
# COMPACT_ATOMS: atom_id res chain seq x y z
N MET A 1 9.08 16.31 -5.96
CA MET A 1 8.12 16.02 -7.05
C MET A 1 7.58 17.35 -7.53
N LYS A 2 7.88 17.69 -8.79
CA LYS A 2 7.50 18.92 -9.49
C LYS A 2 6.23 18.74 -10.34
N SER A 3 5.91 17.51 -10.70
CA SER A 3 4.67 17.12 -11.38
C SER A 3 3.47 17.45 -10.51
N VAL A 4 2.34 17.77 -11.14
CA VAL A 4 1.13 18.26 -10.44
C VAL A 4 -0.14 17.68 -11.02
N ILE A 5 -1.18 17.56 -10.19
CA ILE A 5 -2.54 17.29 -10.64
C ILE A 5 -3.09 18.58 -11.24
N ILE A 6 -3.56 18.51 -12.50
CA ILE A 6 -4.23 19.62 -13.19
C ILE A 6 -5.70 19.63 -12.80
N SER A 7 -6.34 18.47 -12.78
CA SER A 7 -7.77 18.36 -12.48
C SER A 7 -8.11 16.99 -11.89
N ARG A 8 -9.24 16.97 -11.17
CA ARG A 8 -9.84 15.77 -10.60
C ARG A 8 -11.34 15.81 -10.85
N ALA A 9 -11.84 14.88 -11.66
CA ALA A 9 -13.27 14.69 -11.84
C ALA A 9 -13.92 14.09 -10.57
N PRO A 10 -15.24 14.30 -10.34
CA PRO A 10 -15.93 13.70 -9.21
C PRO A 10 -15.86 12.17 -9.23
N ILE A 11 -15.45 11.57 -8.11
CA ILE A 11 -15.34 10.11 -7.98
C ILE A 11 -16.66 9.58 -7.42
N ASN A 12 -17.25 8.58 -8.10
CA ASN A 12 -18.39 7.85 -7.57
C ASN A 12 -17.93 6.77 -6.59
N TRP A 13 -17.91 7.09 -5.31
CA TRP A 13 -17.48 6.18 -4.24
C TRP A 13 -18.47 5.02 -3.98
N ASP A 14 -19.75 5.18 -4.34
CA ASP A 14 -20.79 4.19 -4.10
C ASP A 14 -20.84 3.08 -5.18
N CYS A 15 -19.95 3.15 -6.16
CA CYS A 15 -19.91 2.17 -7.24
C CYS A 15 -19.41 0.79 -6.76
N THR A 16 -19.85 -0.26 -7.47
CA THR A 16 -19.36 -1.62 -7.25
C THR A 16 -18.32 -1.97 -8.30
N LEU A 17 -17.10 -2.25 -7.86
CA LEU A 17 -15.99 -2.63 -8.72
C LEU A 17 -16.05 -4.13 -9.02
N LEU A 18 -15.99 -4.48 -10.30
CA LEU A 18 -16.08 -5.85 -10.77
C LEU A 18 -14.70 -6.50 -10.86
N ILE A 19 -14.55 -7.65 -10.24
CA ILE A 19 -13.32 -8.45 -10.29
C ILE A 19 -13.48 -9.50 -11.38
N ASN A 20 -12.99 -9.17 -12.57
CA ASN A 20 -13.04 -10.02 -13.76
C ASN A 20 -11.78 -10.89 -13.91
N ALA A 21 -10.69 -10.54 -13.23
CA ALA A 21 -9.46 -11.32 -13.17
C ALA A 21 -8.70 -11.00 -11.88
N LEU A 22 -7.87 -11.94 -11.43
CA LEU A 22 -6.87 -11.67 -10.40
C LEU A 22 -5.51 -11.59 -11.13
N ALA A 23 -4.87 -10.43 -11.07
CA ALA A 23 -3.57 -10.15 -11.69
C ALA A 23 -2.45 -11.06 -11.16
N PHE A 24 -2.60 -11.52 -9.92
CA PHE A 24 -1.81 -12.61 -9.39
C PHE A 24 -2.63 -13.89 -9.51
N ASP A 25 -2.34 -14.68 -10.54
CA ASP A 25 -2.78 -16.07 -10.53
C ASP A 25 -2.16 -16.70 -9.29
N PHE A 26 -3.03 -17.33 -8.50
CA PHE A 26 -2.68 -18.12 -7.31
C PHE A 26 -1.93 -19.40 -7.72
N ASN A 27 -0.88 -19.25 -8.52
CA ASN A 27 -0.05 -20.36 -8.97
C ASN A 27 0.88 -20.80 -7.84
N GLU A 28 1.33 -22.05 -7.89
CA GLU A 28 2.09 -22.64 -6.80
C GLU A 28 3.46 -21.97 -6.58
N LYS A 29 4.04 -21.35 -7.61
CA LYS A 29 5.34 -20.66 -7.49
C LYS A 29 5.20 -19.38 -6.64
N SER A 30 4.29 -18.48 -7.01
CA SER A 30 4.07 -17.23 -6.28
C SER A 30 3.57 -17.49 -4.85
N LYS A 31 2.77 -18.54 -4.64
CA LYS A 31 2.40 -18.98 -3.28
C LYS A 31 3.61 -19.39 -2.45
N ARG A 32 4.53 -20.19 -3.01
CA ARG A 32 5.72 -20.64 -2.28
C ARG A 32 6.64 -19.47 -1.93
N GLU A 33 6.88 -18.57 -2.88
CA GLU A 33 7.70 -17.36 -2.65
C GLU A 33 7.09 -16.48 -1.56
N TYR A 34 5.78 -16.27 -1.58
CA TYR A 34 5.10 -15.48 -0.56
C TYR A 34 5.06 -16.18 0.80
N LYS A 35 4.81 -17.50 0.83
CA LYS A 35 4.88 -18.31 2.06
C LYS A 35 6.28 -18.26 2.69
N ALA A 36 7.33 -18.31 1.88
CA ALA A 36 8.71 -18.18 2.35
C ALA A 36 8.97 -16.80 2.97
N LEU A 37 8.53 -15.73 2.31
CA LEU A 37 8.63 -14.36 2.85
C LEU A 37 7.83 -14.19 4.15
N LEU A 38 6.59 -14.68 4.20
CA LEU A 38 5.77 -14.62 5.42
C LEU A 38 6.43 -15.36 6.59
N ARG A 39 7.10 -16.49 6.34
CA ARG A 39 7.84 -17.22 7.38
C ARG A 39 9.04 -16.47 7.90
N GLU A 40 9.73 -15.74 7.03
CA GLU A 40 10.86 -14.90 7.43
C GLU A 40 10.41 -13.74 8.31
N VAL A 41 9.26 -13.14 7.99
CA VAL A 41 8.74 -11.93 8.66
C VAL A 41 7.88 -12.26 9.89
N GLU A 42 7.14 -13.37 9.85
CA GLU A 42 6.16 -13.79 10.88
C GLU A 42 6.26 -15.30 11.20
N PRO A 43 7.38 -15.77 11.78
CA PRO A 43 7.65 -17.20 12.00
C PRO A 43 6.69 -17.91 12.98
N TRP A 44 5.85 -17.15 13.70
CA TRP A 44 4.88 -17.68 14.68
C TRP A 44 3.55 -18.10 14.06
N ILE A 45 3.33 -17.90 12.75
CA ILE A 45 2.11 -18.36 12.06
C ILE A 45 2.19 -19.90 11.90
N PRO A 46 1.22 -20.67 12.45
CA PRO A 46 1.20 -22.12 12.31
C PRO A 46 1.14 -22.56 10.83
N GLU A 47 1.82 -23.66 10.48
CA GLU A 47 1.97 -24.14 9.09
C GLU A 47 0.63 -24.51 8.42
N ASP A 48 -0.32 -25.04 9.20
CA ASP A 48 -1.64 -25.45 8.71
C ASP A 48 -2.54 -24.27 8.40
N ASN A 49 -3.32 -24.36 7.30
CA ASN A 49 -4.46 -23.53 6.83
C ASN A 49 -4.39 -21.99 6.97
N ASN A 50 -3.90 -21.46 8.07
CA ASN A 50 -3.57 -20.07 8.34
C ASN A 50 -2.57 -19.51 7.34
N LEU A 51 -1.47 -20.19 7.00
CA LEU A 51 -0.49 -19.62 6.06
C LEU A 51 -1.04 -19.49 4.63
N GLU A 52 -1.83 -20.46 4.16
CA GLU A 52 -2.51 -20.37 2.87
C GLU A 52 -3.61 -19.30 2.88
N ARG A 53 -4.34 -19.19 3.99
CA ARG A 53 -5.33 -18.13 4.19
C ARG A 53 -4.71 -16.74 4.20
N GLU A 54 -3.64 -16.50 4.96
CA GLU A 54 -2.96 -15.20 5.03
C GLU A 54 -2.38 -14.83 3.65
N CYS A 55 -1.80 -15.80 2.94
CA CYS A 55 -1.39 -15.61 1.54
C CYS A 55 -2.57 -15.20 0.65
N ALA A 56 -3.76 -15.80 0.82
CA ALA A 56 -4.96 -15.46 0.06
C ALA A 56 -5.48 -14.06 0.37
N VAL A 57 -5.56 -13.71 1.65
CA VAL A 57 -6.00 -12.38 2.11
C VAL A 57 -5.10 -11.28 1.53
N GLU A 58 -3.79 -11.48 1.53
CA GLU A 58 -2.82 -10.48 1.04
C GLU A 58 -2.85 -10.32 -0.48
N VAL A 59 -2.83 -11.43 -1.23
CA VAL A 59 -2.90 -11.38 -2.68
C VAL A 59 -4.24 -10.80 -3.14
N ILE A 60 -5.36 -11.18 -2.53
CA ILE A 60 -6.67 -10.60 -2.83
C ILE A 60 -6.65 -9.12 -2.48
N GLY A 61 -6.16 -8.74 -1.30
CA GLY A 61 -6.02 -7.34 -0.89
C GLY A 61 -5.25 -6.50 -1.89
N ARG A 62 -4.15 -7.02 -2.46
CA ARG A 62 -3.39 -6.35 -3.52
C ARG A 62 -4.20 -6.17 -4.80
N ASN A 63 -4.97 -7.18 -5.21
CA ASN A 63 -5.86 -7.08 -6.38
C ASN A 63 -6.97 -6.04 -6.17
N LEU A 64 -7.63 -6.05 -5.01
CA LEU A 64 -8.65 -5.05 -4.66
C LEU A 64 -8.08 -3.63 -4.71
N HIS A 65 -6.85 -3.48 -4.19
CA HIS A 65 -6.15 -2.20 -4.21
C HIS A 65 -5.87 -1.72 -5.64
N ILE A 66 -5.36 -2.59 -6.52
CA ILE A 66 -5.09 -2.25 -7.93
C ILE A 66 -6.37 -1.79 -8.62
N ILE A 67 -7.44 -2.57 -8.52
CA ILE A 67 -8.73 -2.25 -9.19
C ILE A 67 -9.30 -0.92 -8.68
N ALA A 68 -9.25 -0.69 -7.36
CA ALA A 68 -9.68 0.58 -6.78
C ALA A 68 -8.82 1.75 -7.27
N MET A 69 -7.50 1.57 -7.29
CA MET A 69 -6.56 2.61 -7.70
C MET A 69 -6.74 2.96 -9.17
N GLU A 70 -6.85 1.97 -10.06
CA GLU A 70 -7.10 2.20 -11.50
C GLU A 70 -8.40 2.99 -11.72
N THR A 71 -9.46 2.61 -10.99
CA THR A 71 -10.74 3.33 -11.05
C THR A 71 -10.57 4.79 -10.65
N ILE A 72 -9.86 5.05 -9.56
CA ILE A 72 -9.65 6.43 -9.09
C ILE A 72 -8.77 7.21 -10.03
N VAL A 73 -7.63 6.64 -10.43
CA VAL A 73 -6.64 7.30 -11.29
C VAL A 73 -7.27 7.77 -12.59
N SER A 74 -8.26 7.05 -13.14
CA SER A 74 -9.01 7.49 -14.32
C SER A 74 -9.77 8.82 -14.17
N HIS A 75 -9.96 9.31 -12.93
CA HIS A 75 -10.58 10.60 -12.65
C HIS A 75 -9.57 11.75 -12.55
N TYR A 76 -8.27 11.47 -12.64
CA TYR A 76 -7.21 12.48 -12.49
C TYR A 76 -6.57 12.80 -13.83
N THR A 77 -6.26 14.08 -14.02
CA THR A 77 -5.36 14.54 -15.09
C THR A 77 -4.16 15.21 -14.44
N ALA A 78 -2.95 14.85 -14.88
CA ALA A 78 -1.70 15.38 -14.34
C ALA A 78 -0.80 15.98 -15.42
N SER A 79 -0.01 16.97 -15.01
CA SER A 79 1.11 17.51 -15.77
C SER A 79 2.40 16.89 -15.23
N TYR A 80 3.19 16.30 -16.12
CA TYR A 80 4.43 15.62 -15.75
C TYR A 80 5.63 16.52 -16.03
N HIS A 81 6.49 16.68 -15.04
CA HIS A 81 7.75 17.39 -15.21
C HIS A 81 8.84 16.41 -15.65
N GLU A 82 9.62 16.77 -16.67
CA GLU A 82 10.62 15.87 -17.28
C GLU A 82 11.63 15.30 -16.27
N SER A 83 12.11 16.13 -15.33
CA SER A 83 13.04 15.65 -14.30
C SER A 83 12.43 14.56 -13.41
N ASP A 84 11.13 14.65 -13.08
CA ASP A 84 10.47 13.62 -12.26
C ASP A 84 10.31 12.32 -13.07
N ILE A 85 10.02 12.44 -14.37
CA ILE A 85 9.96 11.28 -15.28
C ILE A 85 11.31 10.58 -15.29
N GLN A 86 12.40 11.32 -15.50
CA GLN A 86 13.75 10.76 -15.56
C GLN A 86 14.16 10.09 -14.24
N GLU A 87 13.94 10.76 -13.10
CA GLU A 87 14.19 10.19 -11.76
C GLU A 87 13.41 8.87 -11.56
N SER A 88 12.14 8.83 -12.00
CA SER A 88 11.32 7.62 -11.88
C SER A 88 11.75 6.53 -12.87
N MET A 89 12.19 6.86 -14.07
CA MET A 89 12.72 5.89 -15.03
C MET A 89 14.01 5.25 -14.52
N GLU A 90 14.90 6.03 -13.91
CA GLU A 90 16.14 5.53 -13.29
C GLU A 90 15.85 4.55 -12.16
N ALA A 91 14.94 4.89 -11.24
CA ALA A 91 14.53 3.99 -10.16
C ALA A 91 13.90 2.67 -10.68
N LEU A 92 13.13 2.75 -11.77
CA LEU A 92 12.56 1.55 -12.42
C LEU A 92 13.65 0.68 -13.05
N ARG A 93 14.65 1.28 -13.71
CA ARG A 93 15.80 0.53 -14.26
C ARG A 93 16.59 -0.17 -13.16
N GLU A 94 16.83 0.49 -12.03
CA GLU A 94 17.50 -0.13 -10.88
C GLU A 94 16.72 -1.34 -10.35
N THR A 95 15.40 -1.19 -10.20
CA THR A 95 14.52 -2.28 -9.75
C THR A 95 14.59 -3.48 -10.71
N VAL A 96 14.57 -3.24 -12.02
CA VAL A 96 14.68 -4.32 -13.03
C VAL A 96 16.06 -4.98 -12.99
N LYS A 97 17.15 -4.22 -12.84
CA LYS A 97 18.50 -4.77 -12.67
C LYS A 97 18.62 -5.64 -11.42
N GLU A 98 18.01 -5.24 -10.31
CA GLU A 98 18.02 -6.02 -9.06
C GLU A 98 17.24 -7.34 -9.18
N LEU A 99 16.18 -7.38 -9.98
CA LEU A 99 15.37 -8.57 -10.23
C LEU A 99 16.02 -9.50 -11.27
N ASN A 100 16.71 -8.94 -12.26
CA ASN A 100 17.38 -9.67 -13.33
C ASN A 100 18.85 -9.98 -13.01
N LYS A 101 19.16 -10.39 -11.76
CA LYS A 101 20.53 -10.71 -11.30
C LYS A 101 21.29 -11.74 -12.15
N GLU A 102 20.66 -12.33 -13.16
CA GLU A 102 21.27 -13.20 -14.16
C GLU A 102 21.42 -12.48 -15.51
N GLY A 103 22.42 -11.59 -15.63
CA GLY A 103 23.20 -11.34 -16.86
C GLY A 103 22.51 -10.90 -18.16
N GLU A 104 21.19 -10.85 -18.24
CA GLU A 104 20.48 -10.42 -19.44
C GLU A 104 20.46 -8.90 -19.50
N ASN A 105 21.14 -8.35 -20.51
CA ASN A 105 20.95 -6.97 -20.92
C ASN A 105 19.50 -6.81 -21.40
N ALA A 106 18.58 -6.62 -20.46
CA ALA A 106 17.20 -6.27 -20.76
C ALA A 106 17.24 -4.96 -21.56
N GLN A 107 16.98 -5.05 -22.86
CA GLN A 107 16.83 -3.88 -23.70
C GLN A 107 15.56 -3.18 -23.23
N TYR A 108 15.73 -1.99 -22.65
CA TYR A 108 14.61 -1.21 -22.15
C TYR A 108 13.91 -0.58 -23.36
N ASP A 109 12.64 -0.92 -23.54
CA ASP A 109 11.73 -0.08 -24.32
C ASP A 109 11.55 1.24 -23.56
N GLU A 110 12.22 2.28 -24.04
CA GLU A 110 12.25 3.61 -23.44
C GLU A 110 10.85 4.25 -23.39
N GLU A 111 10.01 4.00 -24.40
CA GLU A 111 8.65 4.53 -24.43
C GLU A 111 7.78 3.84 -23.37
N LEU A 112 7.85 2.51 -23.28
CA LEU A 112 7.16 1.76 -22.23
C LEU A 112 7.64 2.15 -20.82
N LEU A 113 8.95 2.34 -20.65
CA LEU A 113 9.55 2.75 -19.37
C LEU A 113 9.07 4.15 -18.96
N ARG A 114 8.99 5.07 -19.92
CA ARG A 114 8.48 6.43 -19.71
C ARG A 114 7.01 6.44 -19.30
N GLU A 115 6.17 5.63 -19.94
CA GLU A 115 4.75 5.49 -19.55
C GLU A 115 4.59 4.87 -18.17
N LYS A 116 5.40 3.85 -17.83
CA LYS A 116 5.43 3.29 -16.47
C LYS A 116 5.87 4.33 -15.44
N ALA A 117 6.87 5.16 -15.75
CA ALA A 117 7.32 6.24 -14.88
C ALA A 117 6.21 7.27 -14.63
N LYS A 118 5.49 7.69 -15.69
CA LYS A 118 4.31 8.55 -15.54
C LYS A 118 3.24 7.93 -14.64
N GLY A 119 2.97 6.62 -14.80
CA GLY A 119 2.05 5.89 -13.93
C GLY A 119 2.45 5.94 -12.45
N VAL A 120 3.74 5.73 -12.15
CA VAL A 120 4.28 5.83 -10.77
C VAL A 120 4.10 7.24 -10.21
N ILE A 121 4.42 8.27 -11.00
CA ILE A 121 4.26 9.67 -10.60
C ILE A 121 2.78 9.99 -10.32
N LEU A 122 1.88 9.58 -11.22
CA LEU A 122 0.45 9.79 -11.07
C LEU A 122 -0.09 9.10 -9.81
N HIS A 123 0.34 7.88 -9.54
CA HIS A 123 -0.04 7.17 -8.32
C HIS A 123 0.38 7.95 -7.07
N ASN A 124 1.62 8.44 -7.02
CA ASN A 124 2.11 9.23 -5.89
C ASN A 124 1.30 10.53 -5.70
N LEU A 125 0.99 11.22 -6.80
CA LEU A 125 0.16 12.42 -6.77
C LEU A 125 -1.26 12.13 -6.24
N VAL A 126 -1.88 11.05 -6.70
CA VAL A 126 -3.21 10.62 -6.23
C VAL A 126 -3.15 10.24 -4.74
N TYR A 127 -2.10 9.55 -4.30
CA TYR A 127 -1.91 9.25 -2.87
C TYR A 127 -1.87 10.50 -2.02
N ASP A 128 -1.09 11.51 -2.42
CA ASP A 128 -0.98 12.77 -1.70
C ASP A 128 -2.32 13.54 -1.67
N ASP A 129 -3.06 13.54 -2.78
CA ASP A 129 -4.38 14.18 -2.84
C ASP A 129 -5.43 13.46 -1.99
N LEU A 130 -5.48 12.12 -2.04
CA LEU A 130 -6.37 11.32 -1.20
C LEU A 130 -6.04 11.45 0.28
N ALA A 131 -4.75 11.47 0.64
CA ALA A 131 -4.33 11.68 2.03
C ALA A 131 -4.84 13.02 2.56
N LYS A 132 -4.76 14.10 1.76
CA LYS A 132 -5.34 15.41 2.10
C LYS A 132 -6.86 15.35 2.22
N MET A 133 -7.55 14.77 1.24
CA MET A 133 -9.01 14.62 1.24
C MET A 133 -9.52 13.87 2.48
N TRP A 134 -8.75 12.90 2.95
CA TRP A 134 -9.09 12.04 4.07
C TRP A 134 -8.49 12.47 5.41
N ASN A 135 -7.79 13.61 5.42
CA ASN A 135 -7.09 14.17 6.56
C ASN A 135 -6.16 13.15 7.24
N ILE A 136 -5.41 12.39 6.44
CA ILE A 136 -4.42 11.43 6.91
C ILE A 136 -3.12 12.19 7.16
N VAL A 137 -2.77 12.33 8.44
CA VAL A 137 -1.56 13.03 8.88
C VAL A 137 -0.69 12.09 9.70
N VAL A 138 0.55 11.88 9.24
CA VAL A 138 1.58 11.18 10.01
C VAL A 138 2.49 12.23 10.63
N THR A 139 2.31 12.46 11.93
CA THR A 139 3.15 13.38 12.69
C THR A 139 4.54 12.78 12.92
N GLU A 140 5.50 13.65 13.20
CA GLU A 140 6.85 13.23 13.58
C GLU A 140 6.83 12.31 14.81
N SER A 141 6.03 12.64 15.82
CA SER A 141 5.88 11.81 17.03
C SER A 141 5.37 10.40 16.73
N HIS A 142 4.37 10.25 15.84
CA HIS A 142 3.87 8.95 15.41
C HIS A 142 4.94 8.16 14.65
N LEU A 143 5.71 8.83 13.79
CA LEU A 143 6.73 8.19 12.99
C LEU A 143 7.93 7.73 13.84
N VAL A 144 8.37 8.56 14.81
CA VAL A 144 9.41 8.18 15.78
C VAL A 144 8.96 6.98 16.61
N PHE A 145 7.71 6.98 17.07
CA PHE A 145 7.15 5.83 17.80
C PHE A 145 7.15 4.57 16.93
N PHE A 146 6.69 4.67 15.68
CA PHE A 146 6.68 3.55 14.73
C PHE A 146 8.09 3.00 14.51
N LEU A 147 9.08 3.85 14.23
CA LEU A 147 10.46 3.42 13.99
C LEU A 147 11.09 2.77 15.25
N LYS A 148 10.90 3.35 16.43
CA LYS A 148 11.48 2.83 17.68
C LYS A 148 10.81 1.55 18.17
N VAL A 149 9.49 1.44 18.05
CA VAL A 149 8.73 0.31 18.62
C VAL A 149 8.56 -0.83 17.61
N VAL A 150 8.29 -0.50 16.35
CA VAL A 150 8.00 -1.51 15.33
C VAL A 150 9.28 -1.95 14.62
N CYS A 151 10.11 -1.03 14.13
CA CYS A 151 11.33 -1.43 13.40
C CYS A 151 12.39 -2.06 14.31
N ALA A 152 12.69 -1.43 15.45
CA ALA A 152 13.66 -1.99 16.39
C ALA A 152 13.08 -3.15 17.22
N GLY A 153 11.83 -3.02 17.68
CA GLY A 153 11.22 -4.02 18.57
C GLY A 153 10.72 -5.29 17.87
N LYS A 154 10.08 -5.19 16.70
CA LYS A 154 9.53 -6.38 16.00
C LYS A 154 10.49 -6.98 14.97
N PHE A 155 11.31 -6.16 14.31
CA PHE A 155 12.13 -6.62 13.18
C PHE A 155 13.63 -6.63 13.48
N GLY A 156 14.04 -6.24 14.69
CA GLY A 156 15.46 -6.18 15.09
C GLY A 156 16.30 -5.25 14.21
N LYS A 157 15.68 -4.31 13.49
CA LYS A 157 16.38 -3.40 12.57
C LYS A 157 16.78 -2.14 13.31
N ASP A 158 18.02 -1.72 13.12
CA ASP A 158 18.50 -0.45 13.65
C ASP A 158 17.69 0.72 13.06
N ALA A 159 16.94 1.39 13.92
CA ALA A 159 16.12 2.54 13.56
C ALA A 159 16.95 3.82 13.38
N SER A 160 18.21 3.84 13.83
CA SER A 160 19.09 5.01 13.85
C SER A 160 19.31 5.60 12.46
N LYS A 161 19.47 4.75 11.44
CA LYS A 161 19.61 5.20 10.04
C LYS A 161 18.41 6.03 9.56
N TYR A 162 17.19 5.66 9.96
CA TYR A 162 15.96 6.34 9.53
C TYR A 162 15.65 7.58 10.36
N LEU A 163 16.06 7.60 11.63
CA LEU A 163 15.85 8.74 12.53
C LEU A 163 16.84 9.89 12.25
N ASN A 164 18.05 9.56 11.78
CA ASN A 164 19.13 10.53 11.61
C ASN A 164 19.24 11.09 10.18
N ASP A 165 18.60 10.46 9.19
CA ASP A 165 18.55 10.94 7.81
C ASP A 165 17.14 11.49 7.48
N PRO A 166 16.99 12.82 7.30
CA PRO A 166 15.71 13.44 6.96
C PRO A 166 15.06 12.88 5.70
N LYS A 167 15.84 12.44 4.71
CA LYS A 167 15.30 11.88 3.46
C LYS A 167 14.70 10.50 3.70
N GLU A 168 15.39 9.65 4.44
CA GLU A 168 14.88 8.33 4.80
C GLU A 168 13.69 8.44 5.77
N PHE A 169 13.71 9.39 6.71
CA PHE A 169 12.57 9.68 7.58
C PHE A 169 11.31 10.02 6.78
N GLU A 170 11.42 10.94 5.83
CA GLU A 170 10.28 11.34 4.98
C GLU A 170 9.82 10.22 4.04
N LYS A 171 10.74 9.40 3.54
CA LYS A 171 10.41 8.20 2.77
C LYS A 171 9.57 7.21 3.56
N ILE A 172 9.88 6.98 4.84
CA ILE A 172 9.04 6.13 5.70
C ILE A 172 7.68 6.80 5.95
N ARG A 173 7.65 8.11 6.20
CA ARG A 173 6.38 8.85 6.35
C ARG A 173 5.44 8.61 5.17
N ARG A 174 5.95 8.79 3.94
CA ARG A 174 5.20 8.57 2.70
C ARG A 174 4.72 7.14 2.57
N LYS A 175 5.53 6.15 2.93
CA LYS A 175 5.12 4.73 2.93
C LYS A 175 3.97 4.45 3.89
N ILE A 176 3.99 5.04 5.09
CA ILE A 176 2.89 4.91 6.06
C ILE A 176 1.62 5.55 5.50
N ILE A 177 1.71 6.76 4.95
CA ILE A 177 0.57 7.45 4.32
C ILE A 177 -0.01 6.60 3.19
N ALA A 178 0.83 6.11 2.27
CA ALA A 178 0.40 5.26 1.17
C ALA A 178 -0.27 3.96 1.66
N SER A 179 0.25 3.36 2.74
CA SER A 179 -0.37 2.19 3.38
C SER A 179 -1.78 2.51 3.90
N GLU A 180 -1.95 3.63 4.61
CA GLU A 180 -3.25 4.04 5.16
C GLU A 180 -4.26 4.43 4.07
N VAL A 181 -3.82 5.15 3.04
CA VAL A 181 -4.65 5.43 1.86
C VAL A 181 -5.05 4.12 1.19
N GLY A 182 -4.10 3.20 0.97
CA GLY A 182 -4.35 1.88 0.40
C GLY A 182 -5.39 1.06 1.18
N LYS A 183 -5.34 1.09 2.51
CA LYS A 183 -6.34 0.44 3.38
C LYS A 183 -7.72 1.07 3.23
N ARG A 184 -7.79 2.40 3.27
CA ARG A 184 -9.05 3.14 3.19
C ARG A 184 -9.70 2.94 1.82
N LEU A 185 -8.92 2.98 0.75
CA LEU A 185 -9.35 2.66 -0.62
C LEU A 185 -10.09 1.34 -0.73
N ARG A 186 -9.50 0.26 -0.19
CA ARG A 186 -10.12 -1.06 -0.20
C ARG A 186 -11.44 -1.10 0.55
N LYS A 187 -11.65 -0.23 1.55
CA LYS A 187 -12.89 -0.17 2.34
C LYS A 187 -13.96 0.74 1.74
N THR A 188 -13.57 1.69 0.89
CA THR A 188 -14.50 2.66 0.33
C THR A 188 -15.39 2.04 -0.75
N PHE A 189 -14.85 1.17 -1.59
CA PHE A 189 -15.61 0.55 -2.68
C PHE A 189 -16.26 -0.77 -2.27
N LYS A 190 -17.39 -1.08 -2.92
CA LYS A 190 -17.94 -2.44 -2.93
C LYS A 190 -17.25 -3.23 -4.04
N PHE A 191 -16.97 -4.51 -3.79
CA PHE A 191 -16.34 -5.40 -4.76
C PHE A 191 -17.21 -6.61 -5.04
N LYS A 192 -17.25 -7.04 -6.31
CA LYS A 192 -18.01 -8.23 -6.73
C LYS A 192 -17.17 -9.10 -7.66
N ILE A 193 -16.97 -10.36 -7.29
CA ILE A 193 -16.36 -11.35 -8.16
C ILE A 193 -17.38 -11.81 -9.21
N THR A 194 -17.04 -11.66 -10.48
CA THR A 194 -17.91 -12.06 -11.59
C THR A 194 -17.53 -13.44 -12.12
N VAL A 195 -16.28 -13.86 -11.97
CA VAL A 195 -15.77 -15.11 -12.54
C VAL A 195 -15.98 -16.30 -11.58
N PRO A 196 -16.65 -17.39 -12.01
CA PRO A 196 -16.94 -18.55 -11.17
C PRO A 196 -15.71 -19.18 -10.48
N LYS A 197 -14.58 -19.32 -11.19
CA LYS A 197 -13.35 -19.91 -10.62
C LYS A 197 -12.79 -19.15 -9.42
N TYR A 198 -13.14 -17.87 -9.27
CA TYR A 198 -12.66 -17.02 -8.18
C TYR A 198 -13.69 -16.87 -7.04
N ARG A 199 -14.93 -17.36 -7.19
CA ARG A 199 -15.95 -17.25 -6.13
C ARG A 199 -15.54 -17.88 -4.80
N LYS A 200 -14.72 -18.94 -4.84
CA LYS A 200 -14.14 -19.56 -3.62
C LYS A 200 -13.33 -18.59 -2.75
N TYR A 201 -12.94 -17.45 -3.30
CA TYR A 201 -12.17 -16.41 -2.63
C TYR A 201 -13.03 -15.27 -2.06
N GLU A 202 -14.34 -15.24 -2.30
CA GLU A 202 -15.25 -14.19 -1.76
C GLU A 202 -15.18 -14.10 -0.24
N LYS A 203 -15.06 -15.25 0.45
CA LYS A 203 -14.89 -15.29 1.90
C LYS A 203 -13.65 -14.53 2.40
N TYR A 204 -12.60 -14.46 1.59
CA TYR A 204 -11.37 -13.75 1.95
C TYR A 204 -11.49 -12.24 1.68
N ILE A 205 -12.30 -11.79 0.71
CA ILE A 205 -12.58 -10.36 0.51
C ILE A 205 -13.17 -9.76 1.79
N MET A 206 -14.18 -10.42 2.37
CA MET A 206 -14.80 -9.98 3.62
C MET A 206 -13.80 -9.98 4.79
N GLN A 207 -12.82 -10.88 4.77
CA GLN A 207 -11.77 -10.96 5.79
C GLN A 207 -10.67 -9.91 5.61
N THR A 208 -10.31 -9.55 4.37
CA THR A 208 -9.43 -8.41 4.07
C THR A 208 -9.99 -7.10 4.64
N PHE A 209 -11.31 -6.99 4.77
CA PHE A 209 -11.95 -5.85 5.43
C PHE A 209 -11.96 -5.96 6.97
N ALA A 210 -11.88 -7.17 7.53
CA ALA A 210 -12.02 -7.47 8.95
C ALA A 210 -10.69 -7.59 9.71
N GLN A 211 -9.66 -8.18 9.10
CA GLN A 211 -8.28 -8.14 9.60
C GLN A 211 -7.69 -6.76 9.25
N GLN A 212 -6.73 -6.28 10.05
CA GLN A 212 -5.92 -5.06 9.83
C GLN A 212 -6.35 -3.75 10.51
N ASP A 213 -6.71 -3.79 11.80
CA ASP A 213 -6.13 -2.81 12.74
C ASP A 213 -4.86 -3.46 13.33
N PRO A 214 -3.66 -3.27 12.73
CA PRO A 214 -2.42 -3.74 13.35
C PRO A 214 -2.03 -2.88 14.56
N PHE A 215 -2.75 -1.78 14.80
CA PHE A 215 -2.55 -0.89 15.93
C PHE A 215 -3.75 -1.03 16.87
N PRO A 216 -3.55 -1.34 18.17
CA PRO A 216 -4.58 -1.06 19.14
C PRO A 216 -4.92 0.43 19.01
N LYS A 217 -6.20 0.76 18.81
CA LYS A 217 -6.68 2.14 18.91
C LYS A 217 -6.05 2.74 20.17
N PRO A 218 -5.38 3.92 20.10
CA PRO A 218 -4.86 4.55 21.30
C PRO A 218 -6.02 4.61 22.29
N ARG A 219 -5.85 3.94 23.44
CA ARG A 219 -6.80 4.07 24.54
C ARG A 219 -6.71 5.54 24.94
N VAL A 220 -7.62 6.36 24.44
CA VAL A 220 -7.87 7.67 25.01
C VAL A 220 -8.07 7.40 26.50
N PRO A 221 -7.23 7.93 27.40
CA PRO A 221 -7.47 7.79 28.82
C PRO A 221 -8.88 8.31 29.05
N LYS A 222 -9.77 7.47 29.61
CA LYS A 222 -11.03 7.98 30.14
C LYS A 222 -10.61 8.99 31.19
N ILE A 223 -10.70 10.27 30.87
CA ILE A 223 -10.57 11.33 31.86
C ILE A 223 -11.70 11.03 32.85
N PRO A 224 -11.41 10.66 34.11
CA PRO A 224 -12.48 10.54 35.08
C PRO A 224 -13.10 11.94 35.17
N HIS A 225 -14.37 12.07 34.78
CA HIS A 225 -15.18 13.21 35.16
C HIS A 225 -15.23 13.22 36.69
N LYS A 226 -14.25 13.87 37.31
CA LYS A 226 -14.40 14.39 38.66
C LYS A 226 -15.39 15.53 38.54
N GLY A 227 -16.67 15.17 38.64
CA GLY A 227 -17.69 16.10 39.09
C GLY A 227 -17.23 16.65 40.44
N LYS A 228 -16.74 17.88 40.43
CA LYS A 228 -16.83 18.76 41.58
C LYS A 228 -17.73 19.91 41.15
N VAL A 229 -19.01 19.73 41.44
CA VAL A 229 -19.94 20.84 41.62
C VAL A 229 -19.47 21.51 42.91
N TYR A 230 -18.97 22.73 42.82
CA TYR A 230 -18.94 23.65 43.94
C TYR A 230 -20.15 24.56 43.75
N ASN A 231 -21.16 24.37 44.61
CA ASN A 231 -22.04 25.45 45.04
C ASN A 231 -21.36 26.17 46.19
#